data_AF-A0A7K5HUX0-F1
#
_entry.id   AF-A0A7K5HUX0-F1
#
_cell.length_a   1.000
_cell.length_b   1.000
_cell.length_c   1.000
_cell.angle_alpha   90.00
_cell.angle_beta   90.00
_cell.angle_gamma   90.00
#
_symmetry.space_group_name_H-M   'P 1'
#
loop_
_entity.id
_entity.type
_entity.pdbx_description
1 polymer ?
#
loop_
_entity_poly.entity_id
_entity_poly.type
_entity_poly.pdbx_seq_one_letter_code
_entity_poly.pdbx_strand_id
1 'polypeptide(L)'
;FWPIFKEQLCRRTFLSCTARAHAWCQEISRDRGSLLQLFGRLNRALQHEQVFADRFLPDAEAALALGRTCWEALVTPLVQSITSPDPHGVSPLAWLLSEYLESVEPPGHVASRDATFGSCVRRLTQLLVHVDPGGPEPEEARGAGERGAVKNKEVAARAAKAVVEKWSSLRGISQCWRGVVQQQVQRFLEAAGQVPDLVERYCGLYQRLRGATEQLFGPRATFVLALGQGFAGALLQLPFLTTLHVSEQFARYLDGRIQELHGAAGGAASPQRLQQLLEPFVLCSGLELAHTFEHFYRLYLGERLLAQGPSWLEGAAVEQLGPCFPSRSPQAMLRDLAESEELQQRFRLFQLQERDRRLLERG
;
A
#
# COMPACT_ATOMS: atom_id res chain seq x y z
N PHE A 1 15.61 3.59 -46.65
CA PHE A 1 16.73 3.02 -45.87
C PHE A 1 16.41 2.96 -44.38
N TRP A 2 16.17 4.09 -43.72
CA TRP A 2 15.91 4.16 -42.27
C TRP A 2 14.78 3.25 -41.73
N PRO A 3 13.58 3.17 -42.36
CA PRO A 3 12.51 2.29 -41.87
C PRO A 3 12.89 0.81 -41.87
N ILE A 4 13.60 0.37 -42.90
CA ILE A 4 14.07 -1.02 -43.05
C ILE A 4 15.17 -1.31 -42.01
N PHE A 5 16.11 -0.38 -41.82
CA PHE A 5 17.15 -0.52 -40.80
C PHE A 5 16.56 -0.57 -39.38
N LYS A 6 15.61 0.33 -39.06
CA LYS A 6 14.88 0.35 -37.77
C LYS A 6 14.20 -0.99 -37.51
N GLU A 7 13.51 -1.54 -38.50
CA GLU A 7 12.84 -2.84 -38.36
C GLU A 7 13.83 -3.99 -38.12
N GLN A 8 14.92 -4.06 -38.88
CA GLN A 8 15.93 -5.10 -38.70
C GLN A 8 16.67 -4.98 -37.36
N LEU A 9 16.95 -3.75 -36.92
CA LEU A 9 17.53 -3.47 -35.61
C LEU A 9 16.59 -3.95 -34.50
N CYS A 10 15.32 -3.53 -34.51
CA CYS A 10 14.33 -3.98 -33.54
C CYS A 10 14.18 -5.51 -33.53
N ARG A 11 14.12 -6.17 -34.69
CA ARG A 11 14.05 -7.64 -34.77
C ARG A 11 15.27 -8.32 -34.14
N ARG A 12 16.48 -7.84 -34.43
CA ARG A 12 17.72 -8.38 -33.86
C ARG A 12 17.77 -8.17 -32.35
N THR A 13 17.45 -6.97 -31.88
CA THR A 13 17.41 -6.64 -30.46
C THR A 13 16.35 -7.46 -29.74
N PHE A 14 15.15 -7.61 -30.31
CA PHE A 14 14.10 -8.48 -29.79
C PHE A 14 14.60 -9.91 -29.60
N LEU A 15 15.18 -10.53 -30.63
CA LEU A 15 15.70 -11.90 -30.54
C LEU A 15 16.80 -12.04 -29.47
N SER A 16 17.71 -11.06 -29.38
CA SER A 16 18.77 -11.07 -28.37
C SER A 16 18.22 -10.91 -26.95
N CYS A 17 17.28 -9.98 -26.75
CA CYS A 17 16.61 -9.74 -25.48
C CYS A 17 15.79 -10.95 -25.03
N THR A 18 15.02 -11.56 -25.93
CA THR A 18 14.22 -12.76 -25.63
C THR A 18 15.09 -13.94 -25.26
N ALA A 19 16.22 -14.17 -25.97
CA ALA A 19 17.16 -15.21 -25.61
C ALA A 19 17.78 -14.99 -24.22
N ARG A 20 18.15 -13.73 -23.89
CA ARG A 20 18.65 -13.36 -22.55
C ARG A 20 17.59 -13.56 -21.48
N ALA A 21 16.35 -13.11 -21.71
CA ALA A 21 15.24 -13.29 -20.80
C ALA A 21 15.04 -14.77 -20.48
N HIS A 22 14.93 -15.62 -21.51
CA HIS A 22 14.77 -17.07 -21.30
C HIS A 22 15.94 -17.68 -20.51
N ALA A 23 17.18 -17.35 -20.85
CA ALA A 23 18.34 -17.85 -20.13
C ALA A 23 18.33 -17.44 -18.65
N TRP A 24 18.09 -16.16 -18.37
CA TRP A 24 18.06 -15.66 -16.99
C TRP A 24 16.86 -16.20 -16.20
N CYS A 25 15.68 -16.34 -16.81
CA CYS A 25 14.54 -16.98 -16.18
C CYS A 25 14.86 -18.42 -15.78
N GLN A 26 15.47 -19.21 -16.69
CA GLN A 26 15.86 -20.59 -16.39
C GLN A 26 16.90 -20.67 -15.27
N GLU A 27 17.86 -19.75 -15.24
CA GLU A 27 18.84 -19.65 -14.14
C GLU A 27 18.14 -19.35 -12.81
N ILE A 28 17.24 -18.37 -12.76
CA ILE A 28 16.49 -18.00 -11.54
C ILE A 28 15.57 -19.13 -11.07
N SER A 29 14.94 -19.86 -12.00
CA SER A 29 14.12 -21.02 -11.66
C SER A 29 14.94 -22.18 -11.06
N ARG A 30 16.22 -22.31 -11.44
CA ARG A 30 17.13 -23.34 -10.90
C ARG A 30 17.78 -22.90 -9.58
N ASP A 31 18.15 -21.64 -9.47
CA ASP A 31 18.75 -21.04 -8.29
C ASP A 31 18.13 -19.65 -8.03
N ARG A 32 17.30 -19.57 -6.99
CA ARG A 32 16.64 -18.31 -6.59
C ARG A 32 17.64 -17.24 -6.17
N GLY A 33 18.82 -17.62 -5.67
CA GLY A 33 19.90 -16.69 -5.31
C GLY A 33 20.43 -15.89 -6.50
N SER A 34 20.32 -16.44 -7.72
CA SER A 34 20.68 -15.76 -8.96
C SER A 34 19.84 -14.50 -9.24
N LEU A 35 18.68 -14.36 -8.59
CA LEU A 35 17.84 -13.15 -8.69
C LEU A 35 18.57 -11.89 -8.19
N LEU A 36 19.49 -12.01 -7.23
CA LEU A 36 20.31 -10.88 -6.76
C LEU A 36 21.26 -10.36 -7.84
N GLN A 37 21.74 -11.25 -8.71
CA GLN A 37 22.60 -10.88 -9.82
C GLN A 37 21.81 -10.26 -10.98
N LEU A 38 20.49 -10.48 -11.04
CA LEU A 38 19.62 -9.93 -12.08
C LEU A 38 19.73 -8.41 -12.15
N PHE A 39 19.80 -7.71 -11.02
CA PHE A 39 19.95 -6.25 -11.00
C PHE A 39 21.17 -5.80 -11.82
N GLY A 40 22.34 -6.37 -11.57
CA GLY A 40 23.58 -6.00 -12.26
C GLY A 40 23.53 -6.32 -13.75
N ARG A 41 22.96 -7.48 -14.12
CA ARG A 41 22.85 -7.93 -15.52
C ARG A 41 21.83 -7.12 -16.30
N LEU A 42 20.65 -6.90 -15.73
CA LEU A 42 19.57 -6.13 -16.33
C LEU A 42 19.96 -4.67 -16.49
N ASN A 43 20.55 -4.05 -15.46
CA ASN A 43 21.02 -2.67 -15.54
C ASN A 43 22.09 -2.49 -16.64
N ARG A 44 23.08 -3.39 -16.71
CA ARG A 44 24.09 -3.35 -17.79
C ARG A 44 23.49 -3.53 -19.18
N ALA A 45 22.54 -4.46 -19.33
CA ALA A 45 21.87 -4.68 -20.60
C ALA A 45 21.08 -3.44 -21.04
N LEU A 46 20.29 -2.85 -20.14
CA LEU A 46 19.52 -1.63 -20.43
C LEU A 46 20.44 -0.43 -20.72
N GLN A 47 21.51 -0.25 -19.95
CA GLN A 47 22.51 0.80 -20.20
C GLN A 47 23.20 0.63 -21.55
N HIS A 48 23.54 -0.60 -21.93
CA HIS A 48 24.15 -0.87 -23.24
C HIS A 48 23.21 -0.46 -24.38
N GLU A 49 21.93 -0.82 -24.30
CA GLU A 49 20.93 -0.43 -25.31
C GLU A 49 20.66 1.09 -25.30
N GLN A 50 20.68 1.73 -24.13
CA GLN A 50 20.52 3.19 -24.03
C GLN A 50 21.71 3.93 -24.63
N VAL A 51 22.95 3.54 -24.29
CA VAL A 51 24.17 4.14 -24.86
C VAL A 51 24.23 3.93 -26.38
N PHE A 52 23.77 2.77 -26.85
CA PHE A 52 23.63 2.54 -28.29
C PHE A 52 22.60 3.48 -28.91
N ALA A 53 21.43 3.63 -28.27
CA ALA A 53 20.37 4.51 -28.72
C ALA A 53 20.86 5.96 -28.84
N ASP A 54 21.50 6.48 -27.81
CA ASP A 54 21.96 7.88 -27.74
C ASP A 54 23.08 8.19 -28.77
N ARG A 55 23.91 7.20 -29.11
CA ARG A 55 25.06 7.38 -29.99
C ARG A 55 24.75 7.15 -31.47
N PHE A 56 23.85 6.22 -31.78
CA PHE A 56 23.68 5.71 -33.14
C PHE A 56 22.30 5.94 -33.73
N LEU A 57 21.29 6.30 -32.93
CA LEU A 57 19.96 6.56 -33.46
C LEU A 57 19.79 8.04 -33.82
N PRO A 58 19.12 8.34 -34.92
CA PRO A 58 18.99 9.70 -35.46
C PRO A 58 17.96 10.55 -34.72
N ASP A 59 17.02 9.95 -34.00
CA ASP A 59 15.94 10.65 -33.32
C ASP A 59 15.47 9.92 -32.04
N ALA A 60 14.78 10.68 -31.18
CA ALA A 60 14.24 10.16 -29.92
C ALA A 60 13.14 9.12 -30.13
N GLU A 61 12.41 9.17 -31.25
CA GLU A 61 11.34 8.21 -31.54
C GLU A 61 11.90 6.80 -31.80
N ALA A 62 13.05 6.71 -32.46
CA ALA A 62 13.79 5.48 -32.68
C ALA A 62 14.39 4.94 -31.40
N ALA A 63 14.94 5.81 -30.55
CA ALA A 63 15.42 5.43 -29.21
C ALA A 63 14.28 4.86 -28.35
N LEU A 64 13.11 5.50 -28.35
CA LEU A 64 11.92 5.01 -27.67
C LEU A 64 11.43 3.68 -28.25
N ALA A 65 11.42 3.52 -29.58
CA ALA A 65 11.01 2.27 -30.21
C ALA A 65 11.94 1.10 -29.86
N LEU A 66 13.25 1.35 -29.81
CA LEU A 66 14.24 0.36 -29.36
C LEU A 66 14.06 0.05 -27.87
N GLY A 67 13.91 1.08 -27.03
CA GLY A 67 13.68 0.92 -25.59
C GLY A 67 12.42 0.10 -25.28
N ARG A 68 11.31 0.34 -26.00
CA ARG A 68 10.09 -0.48 -25.92
C ARG A 68 10.32 -1.92 -26.34
N THR A 69 11.05 -2.13 -27.44
CA THR A 69 11.40 -3.48 -27.91
C THR A 69 12.21 -4.24 -26.85
N CYS A 70 13.22 -3.59 -26.26
CA CYS A 70 14.01 -4.14 -25.16
C CYS A 70 13.13 -4.46 -23.95
N TRP A 71 12.20 -3.56 -23.59
CA TRP A 71 11.30 -3.75 -22.47
C TRP A 71 10.38 -4.96 -22.66
N GLU A 72 9.68 -5.02 -23.79
CA GLU A 72 8.73 -6.10 -24.12
C GLU A 72 9.44 -7.46 -24.24
N ALA A 73 10.66 -7.49 -24.81
CA ALA A 73 11.40 -8.73 -25.02
C ALA A 73 12.23 -9.20 -23.82
N LEU A 74 12.67 -8.26 -22.96
CA LEU A 74 13.53 -8.56 -21.81
C LEU A 74 12.76 -8.45 -20.49
N VAL A 75 12.22 -7.27 -20.17
CA VAL A 75 11.73 -6.96 -18.83
C VAL A 75 10.37 -7.58 -18.56
N THR A 76 9.41 -7.46 -19.47
CA THR A 76 8.07 -8.05 -19.30
C THR A 76 8.12 -9.56 -19.01
N PRO A 77 8.80 -10.41 -19.81
CA PRO A 77 8.87 -11.85 -19.54
C PRO A 77 9.68 -12.17 -18.27
N LEU A 78 10.72 -11.39 -17.94
CA LEU A 78 11.44 -11.53 -16.68
C LEU A 78 10.52 -11.26 -15.48
N VAL A 79 9.80 -10.14 -15.48
CA VAL A 79 8.87 -9.76 -14.40
C VAL A 79 7.79 -10.83 -14.25
N GLN A 80 7.21 -11.30 -15.36
CA GLN A 80 6.23 -12.38 -15.34
C GLN A 80 6.82 -13.65 -14.70
N SER A 81 8.04 -14.05 -15.09
CA SER A 81 8.67 -15.26 -14.56
C SER A 81 9.05 -15.17 -13.08
N ILE A 82 9.48 -14.00 -12.60
CA ILE A 82 9.86 -13.83 -11.18
C ILE A 82 8.66 -13.59 -10.27
N THR A 83 7.52 -13.17 -10.83
CA THR A 83 6.27 -12.94 -10.08
C THR A 83 5.33 -14.14 -10.13
N SER A 84 5.45 -15.03 -11.12
CA SER A 84 4.67 -16.27 -11.19
C SER A 84 5.10 -17.26 -10.10
N PRO A 85 4.16 -17.89 -9.37
CA PRO A 85 4.46 -18.92 -8.39
C PRO A 85 5.05 -20.17 -9.06
N ASP A 86 5.98 -20.82 -8.38
CA ASP A 86 6.55 -22.09 -8.80
C ASP A 86 5.68 -23.28 -8.32
N PRO A 87 6.07 -24.55 -8.55
CA PRO A 87 5.32 -25.71 -8.05
C PRO A 87 5.11 -25.74 -6.53
N HIS A 88 5.93 -25.00 -5.77
CA HIS A 88 5.79 -24.84 -4.32
C HIS A 88 4.88 -23.66 -3.93
N GLY A 89 4.28 -22.97 -4.91
CA GLY A 89 3.36 -21.86 -4.71
C GLY A 89 4.04 -20.53 -4.39
N VAL A 90 5.37 -20.44 -4.41
CA VAL A 90 6.12 -19.23 -4.03
C VAL A 90 6.91 -18.73 -5.23
N SER A 91 6.67 -17.50 -5.65
CA SER A 91 7.44 -16.91 -6.75
C SER A 91 8.87 -16.55 -6.31
N PRO A 92 9.86 -16.53 -7.22
CA PRO A 92 11.23 -16.13 -6.89
C PRO A 92 11.32 -14.77 -6.21
N LEU A 93 10.49 -13.81 -6.64
CA LEU A 93 10.41 -12.50 -6.02
C LEU A 93 9.77 -12.56 -4.62
N ALA A 94 8.70 -13.35 -4.43
CA ALA A 94 8.07 -13.51 -3.12
C ALA A 94 9.03 -14.11 -2.10
N TRP A 95 9.84 -15.09 -2.52
CA TRP A 95 10.89 -15.66 -1.71
C TRP A 95 11.91 -14.60 -1.28
N LEU A 96 12.45 -13.84 -2.24
CA LEU A 96 13.44 -12.79 -1.96
C LEU A 96 12.92 -11.71 -1.01
N LEU A 97 11.66 -11.31 -1.18
CA LEU A 97 11.01 -10.31 -0.33
C LEU A 97 10.74 -10.85 1.07
N SER A 98 10.45 -12.14 1.22
CA SER A 98 10.30 -12.78 2.52
C SER A 98 11.64 -12.86 3.26
N GLU A 99 12.71 -13.29 2.58
CA GLU A 99 14.08 -13.29 3.13
C GLU A 99 14.54 -11.88 3.53
N TYR A 100 14.18 -10.85 2.74
CA TYR A 100 14.44 -9.47 3.11
C TYR A 100 13.76 -9.09 4.43
N LEU A 101 12.50 -9.45 4.62
CA LEU A 101 11.77 -9.12 5.85
C LEU A 101 12.33 -9.87 7.07
N GLU A 102 12.76 -11.11 6.89
CA GLU A 102 13.40 -11.92 7.94
C GLU A 102 14.80 -11.36 8.30
N SER A 103 15.55 -10.84 7.32
CA SER A 103 16.87 -10.23 7.55
C SER A 103 16.83 -8.87 8.27
N VAL A 104 15.66 -8.22 8.34
CA VAL A 104 15.47 -6.89 8.96
C VAL A 104 15.04 -6.99 10.43
N GLU A 105 14.81 -8.19 10.97
CA GLU A 105 14.49 -8.41 12.39
C GLU A 105 15.70 -8.17 13.32
N PRO A 106 15.50 -7.74 14.60
CA PRO A 106 16.60 -7.35 15.50
C PRO A 106 17.41 -8.55 16.04
N PRO A 107 18.62 -8.33 16.62
CA PRO A 107 19.84 -8.94 16.11
C PRO A 107 20.32 -10.19 16.88
N GLY A 108 20.91 -11.11 16.12
CA GLY A 108 21.75 -12.20 16.63
C GLY A 108 23.12 -12.28 15.94
N HIS A 109 23.20 -12.29 14.59
CA HIS A 109 24.48 -12.58 13.92
C HIS A 109 24.60 -12.01 12.49
N VAL A 110 25.82 -11.52 12.17
CA VAL A 110 26.43 -11.19 10.84
C VAL A 110 26.00 -9.90 10.10
N ALA A 111 26.22 -8.74 10.73
CA ALA A 111 25.88 -7.40 10.23
C ALA A 111 26.35 -6.99 8.80
N SER A 112 27.39 -7.59 8.20
CA SER A 112 27.94 -7.11 6.92
C SER A 112 27.32 -7.76 5.67
N ARG A 113 26.87 -9.02 5.76
CA ARG A 113 26.24 -9.74 4.63
C ARG A 113 24.81 -9.28 4.44
N ASP A 114 24.09 -9.01 5.53
CA ASP A 114 22.69 -8.59 5.52
C ASP A 114 22.53 -7.18 4.94
N ALA A 115 23.48 -6.27 5.21
CA ALA A 115 23.48 -4.92 4.65
C ALA A 115 23.67 -4.90 3.12
N THR A 116 24.59 -5.72 2.61
CA THR A 116 24.87 -5.84 1.17
C THR A 116 23.68 -6.48 0.46
N PHE A 117 23.15 -7.57 1.02
CA PHE A 117 21.94 -8.23 0.55
C PHE A 117 20.75 -7.26 0.49
N GLY A 118 20.44 -6.58 1.59
CA GLY A 118 19.34 -5.62 1.64
C GLY A 118 19.50 -4.46 0.65
N SER A 119 20.73 -3.96 0.44
CA SER A 119 20.99 -2.96 -0.60
C SER A 119 20.76 -3.52 -2.01
N CYS A 120 21.10 -4.77 -2.28
CA CYS A 120 20.85 -5.41 -3.58
C CYS A 120 19.36 -5.59 -3.83
N VAL A 121 18.60 -6.05 -2.83
CA VAL A 121 17.14 -6.21 -2.92
C VAL A 121 16.47 -4.86 -3.21
N ARG A 122 16.80 -3.81 -2.45
CA ARG A 122 16.24 -2.47 -2.69
C ARG A 122 16.55 -1.94 -4.08
N ARG A 123 17.78 -2.09 -4.56
CA ARG A 123 18.16 -1.67 -5.91
C ARG A 123 17.42 -2.46 -7.00
N LEU A 124 17.25 -3.77 -6.80
CA LEU A 124 16.50 -4.64 -7.70
C LEU A 124 15.03 -4.19 -7.77
N THR A 125 14.35 -4.06 -6.63
CA THR A 125 12.93 -3.67 -6.59
C THR A 125 12.73 -2.27 -7.14
N GLN A 126 13.61 -1.32 -6.82
CA GLN A 126 13.58 0.02 -7.39
C GLN A 126 13.75 -0.02 -8.90
N LEU A 127 14.69 -0.80 -9.44
CA LEU A 127 14.88 -0.95 -10.89
C LEU A 127 13.65 -1.57 -11.56
N LEU A 128 13.09 -2.65 -11.02
CA LEU A 128 11.89 -3.30 -11.59
C LEU A 128 10.67 -2.36 -11.61
N VAL A 129 10.62 -1.41 -10.66
CA VAL A 129 9.52 -0.48 -10.49
C VAL A 129 9.76 0.86 -11.23
N HIS A 130 11.02 1.27 -11.46
CA HIS A 130 11.40 2.57 -12.01
C HIS A 130 12.02 2.54 -13.42
N VAL A 131 12.36 1.38 -13.99
CA VAL A 131 12.79 1.38 -15.39
C VAL A 131 11.58 1.69 -16.26
N ASP A 132 11.56 2.91 -16.79
CA ASP A 132 10.55 3.39 -17.73
C ASP A 132 11.14 3.33 -19.14
N PRO A 133 10.51 2.65 -20.11
CA PRO A 133 10.84 2.81 -21.51
C PRO A 133 10.15 4.07 -22.08
N GLY A 134 10.40 5.23 -21.45
CA GLY A 134 10.16 6.58 -21.95
C GLY A 134 8.73 7.04 -22.28
N GLY A 135 8.29 8.06 -21.56
CA GLY A 135 7.43 9.16 -22.03
C GLY A 135 6.82 9.96 -20.87
N PRO A 136 6.82 11.32 -20.91
CA PRO A 136 6.27 12.13 -19.82
C PRO A 136 4.79 11.80 -19.58
N GLU A 137 4.40 11.88 -18.31
CA GLU A 137 2.99 11.91 -17.89
C GLU A 137 2.20 12.86 -18.81
N PRO A 138 0.99 12.50 -19.25
CA PRO A 138 0.13 13.39 -20.00
C PRO A 138 -0.49 14.41 -19.06
N GLU A 139 0.33 15.27 -18.46
CA GLU A 139 -0.12 16.57 -17.98
C GLU A 139 0.28 17.63 -19.02
N GLU A 140 -0.72 18.43 -19.41
CA GLU A 140 -0.59 19.66 -20.19
C GLU A 140 -0.36 19.53 -21.71
N ALA A 141 -1.30 18.86 -22.40
CA ALA A 141 -1.61 19.18 -23.80
C ALA A 141 -3.10 19.56 -23.96
N ARG A 142 -3.60 20.43 -23.08
CA ARG A 142 -4.77 21.26 -23.38
C ARG A 142 -4.29 22.61 -23.91
N GLY A 143 -3.85 22.65 -25.16
CA GLY A 143 -3.57 23.92 -25.80
C GLY A 143 -2.60 23.88 -26.97
N ALA A 144 -2.95 23.22 -28.07
CA ALA A 144 -2.55 23.69 -29.41
C ALA A 144 -3.25 22.88 -30.51
N GLY A 145 -4.20 23.53 -31.17
CA GLY A 145 -4.33 23.58 -32.63
C GLY A 145 -4.51 22.28 -33.41
N GLU A 146 -5.74 22.06 -33.84
CA GLU A 146 -6.14 21.17 -34.93
C GLU A 146 -5.30 21.37 -36.19
N ARG A 147 -4.62 20.31 -36.65
CA ARG A 147 -4.56 19.85 -38.06
C ARG A 147 -3.64 18.62 -38.20
N GLY A 148 -4.22 17.46 -38.54
CA GLY A 148 -3.46 16.24 -38.86
C GLY A 148 -4.13 14.90 -38.50
N ALA A 149 -5.46 14.81 -38.58
CA ALA A 149 -6.23 13.69 -38.04
C ALA A 149 -6.42 12.51 -39.03
N VAL A 150 -5.35 11.82 -39.46
CA VAL A 150 -5.50 10.46 -40.04
C VAL A 150 -4.36 9.49 -39.67
N LYS A 151 -3.15 9.93 -39.28
CA LYS A 151 -2.00 9.03 -39.10
C LYS A 151 -1.69 8.57 -37.65
N ASN A 152 -2.46 9.04 -36.66
CA ASN A 152 -2.17 8.85 -35.24
C ASN A 152 -2.93 7.70 -34.53
N LYS A 153 -3.82 6.97 -35.21
CA LYS A 153 -4.55 5.84 -34.58
C LYS A 153 -3.63 4.67 -34.22
N GLU A 154 -2.65 4.36 -35.05
CA GLU A 154 -1.74 3.23 -34.84
C GLU A 154 -0.67 3.53 -33.77
N VAL A 155 -0.18 4.76 -33.71
CA VAL A 155 0.73 5.25 -32.66
C VAL A 155 0.03 5.29 -31.31
N ALA A 156 -1.24 5.73 -31.27
CA ALA A 156 -2.06 5.72 -30.06
C ALA A 156 -2.40 4.29 -29.59
N ALA A 157 -2.73 3.37 -30.51
CA ALA A 157 -2.98 1.97 -30.18
C ALA A 157 -1.73 1.25 -29.66
N ARG A 158 -0.56 1.54 -30.24
CA ARG A 158 0.73 0.99 -29.78
C ARG A 158 1.18 1.59 -28.44
N ALA A 159 0.91 2.87 -28.20
CA ALA A 159 1.14 3.51 -26.90
C ALA A 159 0.20 2.94 -25.82
N ALA A 160 -1.08 2.73 -26.15
CA ALA A 160 -2.03 2.09 -25.25
C ALA A 160 -1.62 0.65 -24.90
N LYS A 161 -1.13 -0.13 -25.88
CA LYS A 161 -0.61 -1.49 -25.65
C LYS A 161 0.62 -1.48 -24.74
N ALA A 162 1.58 -0.57 -24.95
CA ALA A 162 2.76 -0.44 -24.11
C ALA A 162 2.42 -0.03 -22.67
N VAL A 163 1.43 0.86 -22.50
CA VAL A 163 0.89 1.22 -21.17
C VAL A 163 0.25 -0.01 -20.52
N VAL A 164 -0.59 -0.77 -21.23
CA VAL A 164 -1.23 -1.99 -20.71
C VAL A 164 -0.21 -3.03 -20.24
N GLU A 165 0.90 -3.25 -20.97
CA GLU A 165 1.96 -4.17 -20.57
C GLU A 165 2.84 -3.65 -19.40
N LYS A 166 2.97 -2.32 -19.27
CA LYS A 166 3.59 -1.69 -18.10
C LYS A 166 2.73 -1.90 -16.84
N TRP A 167 1.41 -1.75 -16.98
CA TRP A 167 0.45 -2.05 -15.92
C TRP A 167 0.39 -3.54 -15.59
N SER A 168 0.61 -4.44 -16.55
CA SER A 168 0.65 -5.90 -16.29
C SER A 168 1.87 -6.27 -15.44
N SER A 169 3.04 -5.69 -15.73
CA SER A 169 4.29 -5.92 -15.00
C SER A 169 4.24 -5.36 -13.57
N LEU A 170 3.83 -4.09 -13.40
CA LEU A 170 3.67 -3.49 -12.06
C LEU A 170 2.59 -4.19 -11.22
N ARG A 171 1.50 -4.64 -11.86
CA ARG A 171 0.46 -5.42 -11.21
C ARG A 171 0.99 -6.75 -10.68
N GLY A 172 1.81 -7.46 -11.46
CA GLY A 172 2.44 -8.71 -11.02
C GLY A 172 3.32 -8.51 -9.79
N ILE A 173 4.13 -7.45 -9.78
CA ILE A 173 4.99 -7.11 -8.63
C ILE A 173 4.13 -6.70 -7.42
N SER A 174 3.10 -5.87 -7.59
CA SER A 174 2.23 -5.47 -6.48
C SER A 174 1.42 -6.63 -5.90
N GLN A 175 0.95 -7.55 -6.75
CA GLN A 175 0.27 -8.77 -6.32
C GLN A 175 1.22 -9.71 -5.55
N CYS A 176 2.46 -9.84 -6.02
CA CYS A 176 3.50 -10.56 -5.31
C CYS A 176 3.75 -9.95 -3.92
N TRP A 177 3.90 -8.62 -3.81
CA TRP A 177 4.06 -7.94 -2.52
C TRP A 177 2.87 -8.16 -1.60
N ARG A 178 1.64 -8.02 -2.11
CA ARG A 178 0.41 -8.33 -1.36
C ARG A 178 0.46 -9.73 -0.76
N GLY A 179 0.86 -10.74 -1.56
CA GLY A 179 0.95 -12.13 -1.10
C GLY A 179 1.98 -12.32 0.02
N VAL A 180 3.15 -11.70 -0.09
CA VAL A 180 4.19 -11.72 0.95
C VAL A 180 3.69 -11.09 2.25
N VAL A 181 3.08 -9.90 2.15
CA VAL A 181 2.49 -9.22 3.32
C VAL A 181 1.41 -10.09 3.95
N GLN A 182 0.50 -10.65 3.16
CA GLN A 182 -0.56 -11.52 3.65
C GLN A 182 0.01 -12.72 4.40
N GLN A 183 1.05 -13.37 3.86
CA GLN A 183 1.68 -14.51 4.50
C GLN A 183 2.36 -14.13 5.82
N GLN A 184 3.05 -12.99 5.88
CA GLN A 184 3.69 -12.49 7.10
C GLN A 184 2.67 -12.20 8.21
N VAL A 185 1.56 -11.54 7.86
CA VAL A 185 0.48 -11.26 8.81
C VAL A 185 -0.22 -12.54 9.25
N GLN A 186 -0.45 -13.49 8.33
CA GLN A 186 -1.06 -14.78 8.66
C GLN A 186 -0.19 -15.58 9.64
N ARG A 187 1.12 -15.73 9.36
CA ARG A 187 2.06 -16.39 10.28
C ARG A 187 2.06 -15.74 11.66
N PHE A 188 2.02 -14.40 11.70
CA PHE A 188 1.91 -13.66 12.95
C PHE A 188 0.61 -13.99 13.69
N LEU A 189 -0.55 -13.94 13.02
CA LEU A 189 -1.84 -14.19 13.64
C LEU A 189 -1.98 -15.65 14.15
N GLU A 190 -1.42 -16.61 13.42
CA GLU A 190 -1.36 -18.02 13.83
C GLU A 190 -0.49 -18.20 15.08
N ALA A 191 0.66 -17.51 15.15
CA ALA A 191 1.59 -17.61 16.29
C ALA A 191 1.17 -16.77 17.51
N ALA A 192 0.47 -15.64 17.29
CA ALA A 192 0.11 -14.69 18.33
C ALA A 192 -1.22 -15.00 19.02
N GLY A 193 -1.96 -16.02 18.55
CA GLY A 193 -3.18 -16.48 19.20
C GLY A 193 -2.92 -16.75 20.68
N GLN A 194 -3.44 -15.87 21.54
CA GLN A 194 -3.39 -15.90 23.01
C GLN A 194 -2.27 -15.13 23.73
N VAL A 195 -1.51 -14.26 23.04
CA VAL A 195 -0.55 -13.37 23.72
C VAL A 195 -1.25 -12.06 24.17
N PRO A 196 -1.03 -11.56 25.41
CA PRO A 196 -1.67 -10.33 25.90
C PRO A 196 -1.33 -9.08 25.06
N ASP A 197 -0.14 -9.02 24.47
CA ASP A 197 0.35 -7.86 23.70
C ASP A 197 0.06 -7.99 22.20
N LEU A 198 -0.99 -8.74 21.81
CA LEU A 198 -1.35 -9.03 20.42
C LEU A 198 -1.41 -7.77 19.56
N VAL A 199 -2.14 -6.74 20.03
CA VAL A 199 -2.42 -5.54 19.23
C VAL A 199 -1.18 -4.67 19.06
N GLU A 200 -0.32 -4.61 20.08
CA GLU A 200 0.93 -3.84 20.02
C GLU A 200 1.91 -4.47 19.03
N ARG A 201 2.01 -5.81 19.05
CA ARG A 201 2.79 -6.56 18.07
C ARG A 201 2.21 -6.42 16.65
N TYR A 202 0.88 -6.40 16.51
CA TYR A 202 0.21 -6.14 15.24
C TYR A 202 0.54 -4.73 14.70
N CYS A 203 0.47 -3.69 15.53
CA CYS A 203 0.86 -2.33 15.16
C CYS A 203 2.36 -2.26 14.78
N GLY A 204 3.22 -2.94 15.54
CA GLY A 204 4.65 -3.02 15.23
C GLY A 204 4.94 -3.72 13.90
N LEU A 205 4.21 -4.80 13.59
CA LEU A 205 4.29 -5.50 12.30
C LEU A 205 3.83 -4.58 11.15
N TYR A 206 2.72 -3.86 11.34
CA TYR A 206 2.24 -2.88 10.36
C TYR A 206 3.28 -1.80 10.07
N GLN A 207 3.85 -1.18 11.10
CA GLN A 207 4.88 -0.15 10.95
C GLN A 207 6.13 -0.69 10.23
N ARG A 208 6.55 -1.90 10.56
CA ARG A 208 7.69 -2.56 9.90
C ARG A 208 7.42 -2.80 8.42
N LEU A 209 6.27 -3.37 8.07
CA LEU A 209 5.90 -3.69 6.70
C LEU A 209 5.63 -2.41 5.87
N ARG A 210 5.11 -1.35 6.50
CA ARG A 210 5.02 -0.03 5.89
C ARG A 210 6.41 0.53 5.57
N GLY A 211 7.33 0.52 6.53
CA GLY A 211 8.71 0.96 6.32
C GLY A 211 9.42 0.15 5.23
N ALA A 212 9.22 -1.17 5.20
CA ALA A 212 9.74 -2.04 4.14
C ALA A 212 9.14 -1.69 2.76
N THR A 213 7.82 -1.42 2.70
CA THR A 213 7.14 -0.99 1.47
C THR A 213 7.77 0.28 0.90
N GLU A 214 7.98 1.30 1.76
CA GLU A 214 8.59 2.57 1.38
C GLU A 214 10.05 2.38 0.92
N GLN A 215 10.84 1.57 1.63
CA GLN A 215 12.24 1.30 1.29
C GLN A 215 12.41 0.54 -0.04
N LEU A 216 11.53 -0.43 -0.31
CA LEU A 216 11.62 -1.31 -1.48
C LEU A 216 11.04 -0.66 -2.74
N PHE A 217 9.91 0.05 -2.62
CA PHE A 217 9.11 0.48 -3.77
C PHE A 217 8.93 2.00 -3.86
N GLY A 218 9.34 2.77 -2.84
CA GLY A 218 9.14 4.22 -2.77
C GLY A 218 7.71 4.62 -2.38
N PRO A 219 7.36 5.91 -2.48
CA PRO A 219 6.07 6.46 -2.03
C PRO A 219 4.92 6.20 -3.03
N ARG A 220 4.84 5.00 -3.61
CA ARG A 220 3.85 4.67 -4.64
C ARG A 220 2.58 4.09 -4.03
N ALA A 221 1.44 4.71 -4.34
CA ALA A 221 0.13 4.30 -3.84
C ALA A 221 -0.24 2.83 -4.15
N THR A 222 0.23 2.28 -5.29
CA THR A 222 -0.03 0.88 -5.66
C THR A 222 0.51 -0.12 -4.66
N PHE A 223 1.68 0.15 -4.07
CA PHE A 223 2.32 -0.73 -3.10
C PHE A 223 1.81 -0.51 -1.67
N VAL A 224 1.40 0.72 -1.34
CA VAL A 224 0.65 1.01 -0.09
C VAL A 224 -0.70 0.29 -0.10
N LEU A 225 -1.40 0.28 -1.25
CA LEU A 225 -2.63 -0.47 -1.42
C LEU A 225 -2.39 -1.98 -1.34
N ALA A 226 -1.32 -2.50 -1.94
CA ALA A 226 -0.94 -3.90 -1.84
C ALA A 226 -0.62 -4.33 -0.39
N LEU A 227 0.04 -3.46 0.39
CA LEU A 227 0.25 -3.63 1.83
C LEU A 227 -1.10 -3.76 2.55
N GLY A 228 -2.01 -2.80 2.36
CA GLY A 228 -3.33 -2.83 3.00
C GLY A 228 -4.15 -4.07 2.60
N GLN A 229 -4.14 -4.45 1.33
CA GLN A 229 -4.81 -5.66 0.84
C GLN A 229 -4.20 -6.95 1.39
N GLY A 230 -2.89 -6.96 1.69
CA GLY A 230 -2.23 -8.11 2.32
C GLY A 230 -2.71 -8.32 3.75
N PHE A 231 -2.76 -7.25 4.54
CA PHE A 231 -3.34 -7.26 5.89
C PHE A 231 -4.82 -7.69 5.88
N ALA A 232 -5.62 -7.05 5.03
CA ALA A 232 -7.03 -7.37 4.88
C ALA A 232 -7.25 -8.83 4.46
N GLY A 233 -6.41 -9.33 3.54
CA GLY A 233 -6.42 -10.71 3.10
C GLY A 233 -6.13 -11.71 4.23
N ALA A 234 -5.20 -11.40 5.14
CA ALA A 234 -4.89 -12.26 6.28
C ALA A 234 -6.01 -12.23 7.33
N LEU A 235 -6.55 -11.05 7.63
CA LEU A 235 -7.67 -10.90 8.57
C LEU A 235 -8.94 -11.61 8.08
N LEU A 236 -9.17 -11.64 6.77
CA LEU A 236 -10.31 -12.36 6.17
C LEU A 236 -10.22 -13.88 6.31
N GLN A 237 -9.02 -14.44 6.46
CA GLN A 237 -8.82 -15.89 6.64
C GLN A 237 -8.93 -16.34 8.09
N LEU A 238 -9.22 -15.43 9.03
CA LEU A 238 -9.33 -15.78 10.44
C LEU A 238 -10.57 -16.66 10.71
N PRO A 239 -10.43 -17.72 11.53
CA PRO A 239 -11.59 -18.46 12.04
C PRO A 239 -12.51 -17.55 12.85
N PHE A 240 -13.81 -17.85 12.85
CA PHE A 240 -14.84 -17.03 13.52
C PHE A 240 -14.50 -16.63 14.96
N LEU A 241 -14.07 -17.58 15.80
CA LEU A 241 -13.73 -17.29 17.20
C LEU A 241 -12.51 -16.36 17.32
N THR A 242 -11.53 -16.51 16.43
CA THR A 242 -10.35 -15.65 16.37
C THR A 242 -10.72 -14.25 15.90
N THR A 243 -11.62 -14.13 14.91
CA THR A 243 -12.21 -12.86 14.46
C THR A 243 -12.88 -12.12 15.63
N LEU A 244 -13.68 -12.80 16.45
CA LEU A 244 -14.27 -12.22 17.66
C LEU A 244 -13.20 -11.66 18.61
N HIS A 245 -12.23 -12.50 18.96
CA HIS A 245 -11.17 -12.13 19.89
C HIS A 245 -10.33 -10.96 19.39
N VAL A 246 -9.84 -11.02 18.14
CA VAL A 246 -9.03 -9.94 17.54
C VAL A 246 -9.81 -8.63 17.49
N SER A 247 -11.09 -8.68 17.12
CA SER A 247 -11.95 -7.49 17.07
C SER A 247 -12.11 -6.82 18.44
N GLU A 248 -12.35 -7.61 19.47
CA GLU A 248 -12.46 -7.13 20.85
C GLU A 248 -11.13 -6.52 21.33
N GLN A 249 -10.01 -7.20 21.07
CA GLN A 249 -8.69 -6.69 21.46
C GLN A 249 -8.38 -5.38 20.74
N PHE A 250 -8.69 -5.26 19.45
CA PHE A 250 -8.52 -4.01 18.69
C PHE A 250 -9.35 -2.87 19.30
N ALA A 251 -10.63 -3.12 19.60
CA ALA A 251 -11.51 -2.12 20.20
C ALA A 251 -11.03 -1.70 21.60
N ARG A 252 -10.65 -2.66 22.45
CA ARG A 252 -10.11 -2.41 23.80
C ARG A 252 -8.80 -1.62 23.76
N TYR A 253 -7.90 -1.99 22.86
CA TYR A 253 -6.61 -1.29 22.70
C TYR A 253 -6.83 0.16 22.28
N LEU A 254 -7.71 0.39 21.30
CA LEU A 254 -8.05 1.74 20.85
C LEU A 254 -8.71 2.56 21.96
N ASP A 255 -9.58 1.96 22.77
CA ASP A 255 -10.18 2.62 23.94
C ASP A 255 -9.10 3.14 24.90
N GLY A 256 -8.18 2.27 25.33
CA GLY A 256 -7.09 2.65 26.23
C GLY A 256 -6.19 3.75 25.64
N ARG A 257 -5.78 3.62 24.37
CA ARG A 257 -4.92 4.62 23.71
C ARG A 257 -5.62 5.96 23.50
N ILE A 258 -6.92 5.98 23.18
CA ILE A 258 -7.69 7.23 23.06
C ILE A 258 -7.83 7.91 24.42
N GLN A 259 -8.05 7.16 25.50
CA GLN A 259 -8.10 7.70 26.86
C GLN A 259 -6.73 8.24 27.32
N GLU A 260 -5.63 7.56 26.99
CA GLU A 260 -4.27 8.06 27.25
C GLU A 260 -4.00 9.40 26.53
N LEU A 261 -4.48 9.54 25.29
CA LEU A 261 -4.36 10.79 24.53
C LEU A 261 -5.18 11.92 25.18
N HIS A 262 -6.32 11.62 25.81
CA HIS A 262 -7.06 12.59 26.63
C HIS A 262 -6.27 13.01 27.87
N GLY A 263 -5.64 12.06 28.59
CA GLY A 263 -4.85 12.36 29.79
C GLY A 263 -3.59 13.17 29.51
N ALA A 264 -3.01 13.04 28.32
CA ALA A 264 -1.84 13.79 27.88
C ALA A 264 -2.13 15.24 27.43
N ALA A 265 -3.39 15.71 27.55
CA ALA A 265 -3.89 17.00 27.05
C ALA A 265 -3.25 18.27 27.67
N GLY A 266 -2.22 18.14 28.50
CA GLY A 266 -1.32 19.25 28.86
C GLY A 266 -0.41 19.72 27.71
N GLY A 267 -0.28 18.94 26.63
CA GLY A 267 0.43 19.34 25.42
C GLY A 267 -0.30 18.82 24.18
N ALA A 268 -0.82 19.73 23.36
CA ALA A 268 -1.42 19.53 22.04
C ALA A 268 -1.47 18.06 21.57
N ALA A 269 -2.54 17.34 21.91
CA ALA A 269 -2.81 16.02 21.34
C ALA A 269 -2.95 16.19 19.82
N SER A 270 -1.86 15.98 19.10
CA SER A 270 -1.80 16.29 17.68
C SER A 270 -2.73 15.33 16.91
N PRO A 271 -3.61 15.81 16.02
CA PRO A 271 -4.46 14.96 15.18
C PRO A 271 -3.65 13.95 14.35
N GLN A 272 -2.38 14.26 14.07
CA GLN A 272 -1.42 13.35 13.44
C GLN A 272 -1.13 12.09 14.27
N ARG A 273 -1.04 12.20 15.59
CA ARG A 273 -0.80 11.06 16.49
C ARG A 273 -2.00 10.14 16.55
N LEU A 274 -3.21 10.71 16.52
CA LEU A 274 -4.44 9.93 16.38
C LEU A 274 -4.48 9.21 15.03
N GLN A 275 -4.13 9.90 13.94
CA GLN A 275 -4.08 9.28 12.61
C GLN A 275 -3.12 8.09 12.54
N GLN A 276 -1.90 8.25 13.06
CA GLN A 276 -0.91 7.16 13.11
C GLN A 276 -1.36 5.98 14.00
N LEU A 277 -2.09 6.27 15.08
CA LEU A 277 -2.65 5.24 15.95
C LEU A 277 -3.73 4.41 15.23
N LEU A 278 -4.61 5.07 14.47
CA LEU A 278 -5.77 4.44 13.84
C LEU A 278 -5.45 3.73 12.52
N GLU A 279 -4.39 4.14 11.85
CA GLU A 279 -4.02 3.67 10.51
C GLU A 279 -4.00 2.13 10.33
N PRO A 280 -3.45 1.31 11.27
CA PRO A 280 -3.45 -0.15 11.13
C PRO A 280 -4.84 -0.79 11.17
N PHE A 281 -5.83 -0.10 11.73
CA PHE A 281 -7.19 -0.60 11.97
C PHE A 281 -8.15 -0.24 10.83
N VAL A 282 -7.85 0.82 10.06
CA VAL A 282 -8.61 1.18 8.84
C VAL A 282 -8.62 0.02 7.83
N LEU A 283 -7.62 -0.87 7.89
CA LEU A 283 -7.50 -2.08 7.07
C LEU A 283 -8.64 -3.09 7.28
N CYS A 284 -9.40 -2.98 8.37
CA CYS A 284 -10.59 -3.78 8.61
C CYS A 284 -11.79 -3.35 7.75
N SER A 285 -11.72 -2.19 7.10
CA SER A 285 -12.78 -1.65 6.25
C SER A 285 -13.21 -2.65 5.17
N GLY A 286 -14.52 -2.92 5.11
CA GLY A 286 -15.11 -3.83 4.12
C GLY A 286 -14.92 -5.33 4.39
N LEU A 287 -14.35 -5.72 5.54
CA LEU A 287 -14.28 -7.11 5.99
C LEU A 287 -15.49 -7.47 6.87
N GLU A 288 -15.83 -8.76 6.94
CA GLU A 288 -16.86 -9.25 7.88
C GLU A 288 -16.49 -8.94 9.34
N LEU A 289 -15.19 -8.96 9.64
CA LEU A 289 -14.62 -8.58 10.94
C LEU A 289 -15.05 -7.15 11.37
N ALA A 290 -15.33 -6.25 10.42
CA ALA A 290 -15.76 -4.89 10.72
C ALA A 290 -17.06 -4.83 11.53
N HIS A 291 -18.01 -5.75 11.31
CA HIS A 291 -19.25 -5.81 12.08
C HIS A 291 -18.99 -6.12 13.56
N THR A 292 -18.11 -7.08 13.81
CA THR A 292 -17.71 -7.46 15.16
C THR A 292 -16.88 -6.36 15.83
N PHE A 293 -15.95 -5.77 15.10
CA PHE A 293 -15.16 -4.63 15.57
C PHE A 293 -16.07 -3.45 15.94
N GLU A 294 -17.04 -3.09 15.09
CA GLU A 294 -18.03 -2.05 15.38
C GLU A 294 -18.82 -2.37 16.66
N HIS A 295 -19.24 -3.62 16.84
CA HIS A 295 -19.99 -4.05 18.02
C HIS A 295 -19.21 -3.84 19.32
N PHE A 296 -17.91 -4.13 19.36
CA PHE A 296 -17.09 -3.88 20.54
C PHE A 296 -16.74 -2.40 20.68
N TYR A 297 -16.40 -1.72 19.57
CA TYR A 297 -16.03 -0.31 19.58
C TYR A 297 -17.16 0.57 20.15
N ARG A 298 -18.42 0.32 19.78
CA ARG A 298 -19.58 1.08 20.31
C ARG A 298 -19.76 0.93 21.82
N LEU A 299 -19.38 -0.21 22.42
CA LEU A 299 -19.49 -0.42 23.86
C LEU A 299 -18.50 0.47 24.59
N TYR A 300 -17.24 0.45 24.17
CA TYR A 300 -16.20 1.32 24.73
C TYR A 300 -16.48 2.81 24.46
N LEU A 301 -16.94 3.15 23.25
CA LEU A 301 -17.33 4.52 22.94
C LEU A 301 -18.47 5.00 23.85
N GLY A 302 -19.47 4.16 24.12
CA GLY A 302 -20.57 4.50 25.02
C GLY A 302 -20.09 4.93 26.39
N GLU A 303 -19.20 4.16 27.01
CA GLU A 303 -18.59 4.51 28.30
C GLU A 303 -17.83 5.85 28.23
N ARG A 304 -17.02 6.08 27.18
CA ARG A 304 -16.29 7.35 27.01
C ARG A 304 -17.21 8.55 26.85
N LEU A 305 -18.30 8.42 26.07
CA LEU A 305 -19.26 9.50 25.86
C LEU A 305 -20.07 9.81 27.13
N LEU A 306 -20.34 8.80 27.97
CA LEU A 306 -21.05 8.98 29.23
C LEU A 306 -20.18 9.58 30.34
N ALA A 307 -18.85 9.45 30.26
CA ALA A 307 -17.90 9.85 31.31
C ALA A 307 -17.75 11.37 31.55
N GLN A 308 -18.59 12.22 30.94
CA GLN A 308 -18.61 13.69 31.05
C GLN A 308 -17.25 14.34 30.70
N GLY A 309 -17.05 14.66 29.42
CA GLY A 309 -15.85 15.35 28.92
C GLY A 309 -16.02 15.82 27.48
N PRO A 310 -15.07 16.60 26.94
CA PRO A 310 -15.14 17.09 25.57
C PRO A 310 -14.93 15.93 24.58
N SER A 311 -15.90 15.69 23.69
CA SER A 311 -15.96 14.52 22.78
C SER A 311 -15.27 14.69 21.42
N TRP A 312 -14.37 15.68 21.29
CA TRP A 312 -13.76 16.02 20.00
C TRP A 312 -12.83 14.92 19.48
N LEU A 313 -12.14 14.19 20.38
CA LEU A 313 -11.28 13.07 20.02
C LEU A 313 -12.10 11.87 19.54
N GLU A 314 -13.24 11.60 20.17
CA GLU A 314 -14.20 10.58 19.73
C GLU A 314 -14.73 10.91 18.33
N GLY A 315 -15.10 12.18 18.09
CA GLY A 315 -15.50 12.67 16.77
C GLY A 315 -14.44 12.40 15.70
N ALA A 316 -13.20 12.81 15.96
CA ALA A 316 -12.09 12.60 15.02
C ALA A 316 -11.75 11.12 14.80
N ALA A 317 -11.83 10.28 15.84
CA ALA A 317 -11.58 8.85 15.73
C ALA A 317 -12.67 8.14 14.92
N VAL A 318 -13.94 8.49 15.17
CA VAL A 318 -15.09 7.93 14.45
C VAL A 318 -15.11 8.37 12.98
N GLU A 319 -14.66 9.59 12.67
CA GLU A 319 -14.50 10.06 11.30
C GLU A 319 -13.49 9.18 10.53
N GLN A 320 -12.31 8.95 11.10
CA GLN A 320 -11.25 8.16 10.45
C GLN A 320 -11.59 6.67 10.34
N LEU A 321 -12.17 6.08 11.39
CA LEU A 321 -12.61 4.69 11.40
C LEU A 321 -13.96 4.49 10.71
N GLY A 322 -14.59 5.54 10.20
CA GLY A 322 -15.93 5.48 9.64
C GLY A 322 -16.19 4.35 8.64
N PRO A 323 -15.26 4.05 7.70
CA PRO A 323 -15.37 2.91 6.78
C PRO A 323 -15.38 1.54 7.46
N CYS A 324 -14.89 1.42 8.70
CA CYS A 324 -14.89 0.21 9.51
C CYS A 324 -16.19 0.01 10.31
N PHE A 325 -17.19 0.89 10.16
CA PHE A 325 -18.48 0.80 10.87
C PHE A 325 -19.65 0.61 9.89
N PRO A 326 -19.90 -0.62 9.42
CA PRO A 326 -20.97 -0.92 8.47
C PRO A 326 -22.36 -0.40 8.87
N SER A 327 -22.74 -0.50 10.15
CA SER A 327 -24.04 -0.06 10.66
C SER A 327 -24.06 1.42 11.06
N ARG A 328 -22.91 2.10 11.00
CA ARG A 328 -22.71 3.49 11.42
C ARG A 328 -23.14 3.79 12.86
N SER A 329 -23.08 2.79 13.75
CA SER A 329 -23.52 2.92 15.14
C SER A 329 -22.72 3.98 15.91
N PRO A 330 -21.38 4.02 15.82
CA PRO A 330 -20.59 5.07 16.49
C PRO A 330 -20.94 6.48 16.01
N GLN A 331 -21.20 6.66 14.72
CA GLN A 331 -21.62 7.94 14.15
C GLN A 331 -23.01 8.35 14.68
N ALA A 332 -23.95 7.40 14.77
CA ALA A 332 -25.27 7.66 15.34
C ALA A 332 -25.18 8.08 16.81
N MET A 333 -24.36 7.40 17.62
CA MET A 333 -24.15 7.74 19.04
C MET A 333 -23.64 9.18 19.23
N LEU A 334 -22.70 9.63 18.39
CA LEU A 334 -22.20 11.01 18.43
C LEU A 334 -23.26 12.04 18.02
N ARG A 335 -24.09 11.71 17.02
CA ARG A 335 -25.21 12.58 16.63
C ARG A 335 -26.23 12.68 17.75
N ASP A 336 -26.61 11.55 18.35
CA ASP A 336 -27.58 11.51 19.44
C ASP A 336 -27.07 12.28 20.68
N LEU A 337 -25.74 12.23 20.95
CA LEU A 337 -25.11 13.06 21.97
C LEU A 337 -25.22 14.56 21.65
N ALA A 338 -24.90 14.96 20.42
CA ALA A 338 -25.00 16.36 20.00
C ALA A 338 -26.45 16.90 20.08
N GLU A 339 -27.43 16.08 19.66
CA GLU A 339 -28.86 16.42 19.81
C GLU A 339 -29.27 16.56 21.28
N SER A 340 -28.78 15.67 22.16
CA SER A 340 -29.01 15.74 23.61
C SER A 340 -28.41 17.01 24.23
N GLU A 341 -27.18 17.38 23.84
CA GLU A 341 -26.52 18.60 24.30
C GLU A 341 -27.31 19.85 23.87
N GLU A 342 -27.80 19.89 22.63
CA GLU A 342 -28.64 20.98 22.14
C GLU A 342 -29.96 21.08 22.92
N LEU A 343 -30.64 19.95 23.16
CA LEU A 343 -31.86 19.92 23.96
C LEU A 343 -31.60 20.39 25.40
N GLN A 344 -30.47 20.00 26.00
CA GLN A 344 -30.09 20.45 27.33
C GLN A 344 -29.79 21.96 27.37
N GLN A 345 -29.19 22.52 26.32
CA GLN A 345 -29.00 23.98 26.19
C GLN A 345 -30.35 24.71 26.09
N ARG A 346 -31.26 24.24 25.23
CA ARG A 346 -32.61 24.81 25.08
C ARG A 346 -33.39 24.75 26.39
N PHE A 347 -33.33 23.64 27.11
CA PHE A 347 -33.98 23.49 28.41
C PHE A 347 -33.40 24.43 29.47
N ARG A 348 -32.07 24.59 29.52
CA ARG A 348 -31.40 25.56 30.40
C ARG A 348 -31.84 27.00 30.10
N LEU A 349 -31.90 27.39 28.83
CA LEU A 349 -32.38 28.70 28.40
C LEU A 349 -33.84 28.92 28.80
N PHE A 350 -34.70 27.93 28.59
CA PHE A 350 -36.09 27.98 29.00
C PHE A 350 -36.24 28.16 30.52
N GLN A 351 -35.45 27.43 31.33
CA GLN A 351 -35.45 27.60 32.79
C GLN A 351 -34.99 29.00 33.23
N LEU A 352 -34.01 29.59 32.53
CA LEU A 352 -33.57 30.97 32.79
C LEU A 352 -34.68 31.97 32.44
N GLN A 353 -35.31 31.83 31.28
CA GLN A 353 -36.43 32.69 30.86
C GLN A 353 -37.61 32.63 31.84
N GLU A 354 -37.96 31.44 32.34
CA GLU A 354 -39.02 31.29 33.34
C GLU A 354 -38.65 31.93 34.69
N ARG A 355 -37.36 31.91 35.07
CA ARG A 355 -36.88 32.61 36.27
C ARG A 355 -36.98 34.12 36.09
N ASP A 356 -36.55 34.63 34.95
CA ASP A 356 -36.60 36.07 34.64
C ASP A 356 -38.06 36.57 34.61
N ARG A 357 -38.98 35.80 34.02
CA ARG A 357 -40.42 36.12 34.01
C ARG A 357 -40.98 36.25 35.43
N ARG A 358 -40.65 35.30 36.32
CA ARG A 358 -41.11 35.33 37.73
C ARG A 358 -40.53 36.49 38.53
N LEU A 359 -39.34 36.98 38.17
CA LEU A 359 -38.75 38.16 38.81
C LEU A 359 -39.47 39.43 38.35
N LEU A 360 -39.82 39.53 37.06
CA LEU A 360 -40.59 40.65 36.51
C LEU A 360 -42.03 40.72 37.05
N GLU A 361 -42.65 39.59 37.37
CA GLU A 361 -44.00 39.55 37.97
C GLU A 361 -44.02 39.96 39.46
N ARG A 362 -42.86 40.12 40.10
CA ARG A 362 -42.73 40.46 41.54
C ARG A 362 -42.19 41.86 41.82
N GLY A 363 -41.70 42.57 40.79
CA GLY A 363 -41.34 43.98 40.84
C GLY A 363 -42.44 44.82 40.24
#